data_AF-A0A378B6B7-F1
#
_entry.id   AF-A0A378B6B7-F1
#
_cell.length_a   1.000
_cell.length_b   1.000
_cell.length_c   1.000
_cell.angle_alpha   90.00
_cell.angle_beta   90.00
_cell.angle_gamma   90.00
#
_symmetry.space_group_name_H-M   'P 1'
#
loop_
_entity.id
_entity.type
_entity.pdbx_description
1 polymer ?
#
loop_
_entity_poly.entity_id
_entity_poly.type
_entity_poly.pdbx_seq_one_letter_code
_entity_poly.pdbx_strand_id
1 'polypeptide(L)'
;MTLAEAVGIFIFANALIVICGATGLFARLMKIIPHSLAAAMLAGILLRFGLQAFAGLQDHLSLCGGMLAAWLLCKALWPRFAVVAALVIGALIAAASGDVASAAVPLAFVTPEWVAPAVYSGAFAQRRSAVLPRHHGLAERSGVRHPAGIRLYRTGLRTDRRLRGLALLLAPFGVYSICIAAITAAICQSPEAHPDPNQRWLAAIAAGGFYLLAGLFGGSITAMMSALPPAWIQMLAGLALLGTIGGSLFQAVHQASERDAAVLTFLVTASGVTLAGIGSAFWGVVLGGVSYGVLSALRRP
;
A
#
# COMPACT_ATOMS: atom_id res chain seq x y z
N MET A 1 -6.54 14.51 15.18
CA MET A 1 -6.07 15.29 14.02
C MET A 1 -7.31 15.81 13.31
N THR A 2 -7.39 17.10 13.02
CA THR A 2 -8.50 17.65 12.25
C THR A 2 -8.30 17.41 10.75
N LEU A 3 -9.38 17.47 9.96
CA LEU A 3 -9.30 17.32 8.51
C LEU A 3 -8.37 18.38 7.87
N ALA A 4 -8.42 19.62 8.37
CA ALA A 4 -7.56 20.71 7.91
C ALA A 4 -6.07 20.49 8.22
N GLU A 5 -5.74 19.90 9.37
CA GLU A 5 -4.36 19.52 9.71
C GLU A 5 -3.84 18.40 8.80
N ALA A 6 -4.68 17.40 8.49
CA ALA A 6 -4.33 16.32 7.58
C ALA A 6 -4.05 16.86 6.17
N VAL A 7 -4.91 17.74 5.65
CA VAL A 7 -4.74 18.42 4.36
C VAL A 7 -3.45 19.24 4.32
N GLY A 8 -3.12 19.97 5.40
CA GLY A 8 -1.85 20.68 5.52
C GLY A 8 -0.62 19.76 5.40
N ILE A 9 -0.67 18.58 6.03
CA ILE A 9 0.38 17.56 5.91
C ILE A 9 0.47 17.00 4.48
N PHE A 10 -0.67 16.81 3.81
CA PHE A 10 -0.70 16.28 2.44
C PHE A 10 -0.11 17.29 1.44
N ILE A 11 -0.45 18.57 1.57
CA ILE A 11 0.15 19.65 0.78
C ILE A 11 1.67 19.68 1.00
N PHE A 12 2.13 19.66 2.25
CA PHE A 12 3.56 19.66 2.57
C PHE A 12 4.29 18.44 2.00
N ALA A 13 3.71 17.25 2.15
CA ALA A 13 4.27 16.01 1.62
C ALA A 13 4.33 16.02 0.09
N ASN A 14 3.25 16.42 -0.58
CA ASN A 14 3.19 16.51 -2.04
C ASN A 14 4.13 17.59 -2.59
N ALA A 15 4.29 18.72 -1.89
CA ALA A 15 5.28 19.74 -2.23
C ALA A 15 6.70 19.16 -2.16
N LEU A 16 7.02 18.41 -1.10
CA LEU A 16 8.32 17.76 -0.95
C LEU A 16 8.56 16.72 -2.06
N ILE A 17 7.54 15.93 -2.42
CA ILE A 17 7.61 14.97 -3.54
C ILE A 17 7.87 15.70 -4.87
N VAL A 18 7.19 16.82 -5.13
CA VAL A 18 7.40 17.64 -6.32
C VAL A 18 8.82 18.20 -6.36
N ILE A 19 9.33 18.72 -5.24
CA ILE A 19 10.70 19.26 -5.11
C ILE A 19 11.74 18.14 -5.34
N CYS A 20 11.58 16.98 -4.68
CA CYS A 20 12.45 15.81 -4.87
C CYS A 20 12.42 15.29 -6.32
N GLY A 21 11.26 15.35 -6.97
CA GLY A 21 11.10 14.98 -8.38
C GLY A 21 11.67 16.02 -9.35
N ALA A 22 11.58 17.31 -9.02
CA ALA A 22 12.12 18.39 -9.84
C ALA A 22 13.64 18.45 -9.80
N THR A 23 14.23 18.25 -8.62
CA THR A 23 15.68 18.20 -8.38
C THR A 23 16.33 16.93 -8.92
N GLY A 24 15.56 15.87 -9.18
CA GLY A 24 16.07 14.57 -9.60
C GLY A 24 16.88 13.85 -8.52
N LEU A 25 16.86 14.35 -7.27
CA LEU A 25 17.59 13.78 -6.15
C LEU A 25 17.18 12.33 -5.89
N PHE A 26 15.87 12.05 -5.97
CA PHE A 26 15.34 10.70 -5.83
C PHE A 26 15.80 9.78 -6.96
N ALA A 27 15.84 10.28 -8.21
CA ALA A 27 16.31 9.50 -9.35
C ALA A 27 17.81 9.17 -9.24
N ARG A 28 18.62 10.07 -8.65
CA ARG A 28 20.04 9.78 -8.33
C ARG A 28 20.16 8.74 -7.24
N LEU A 29 19.39 8.85 -6.17
CA LEU A 29 19.39 7.88 -5.06
C LEU A 29 18.96 6.49 -5.53
N MET A 30 17.96 6.43 -6.43
CA MET A 30 17.47 5.19 -7.04
C MET A 30 18.48 4.49 -7.95
N LYS A 31 19.51 5.18 -8.44
CA LYS A 31 20.62 4.53 -9.16
C LYS A 31 21.58 3.78 -8.22
N ILE A 32 21.57 4.15 -6.94
CA ILE A 32 22.47 3.58 -5.92
C ILE A 32 21.82 2.40 -5.21
N ILE A 33 20.49 2.40 -5.06
CA ILE A 33 19.75 1.35 -4.35
C ILE A 33 19.54 0.13 -5.28
N PRO A 34 20.05 -1.06 -4.92
CA PRO A 34 19.82 -2.27 -5.71
C PRO A 34 18.34 -2.68 -5.74
N HIS A 35 17.92 -3.34 -6.83
CA HIS A 35 16.53 -3.76 -6.99
C HIS A 35 16.09 -4.70 -5.86
N SER A 36 16.97 -5.59 -5.40
CA SER A 36 16.65 -6.56 -4.35
C SER A 36 16.24 -5.89 -3.03
N LEU A 37 16.88 -4.78 -2.64
CA LEU A 37 16.52 -4.04 -1.42
C LEU A 37 15.15 -3.37 -1.56
N ALA A 38 14.84 -2.81 -2.73
CA ALA A 38 13.53 -2.21 -2.95
C ALA A 38 12.40 -3.24 -2.96
N ALA A 39 12.64 -4.41 -3.54
CA ALA A 39 11.70 -5.53 -3.51
C ALA A 39 11.51 -6.04 -2.07
N ALA A 40 12.60 -6.12 -1.30
CA ALA A 40 12.58 -6.51 0.12
C ALA A 40 11.79 -5.53 0.99
N MET A 41 11.99 -4.22 0.81
CA MET A 41 11.23 -3.19 1.52
C MET A 41 9.74 -3.31 1.22
N LEU A 42 9.36 -3.47 -0.05
CA LEU A 42 7.97 -3.65 -0.45
C LEU A 42 7.39 -4.94 0.17
N ALA A 43 8.12 -6.06 0.11
CA ALA A 43 7.71 -7.31 0.74
C ALA A 43 7.52 -7.14 2.27
N GLY A 44 8.39 -6.40 2.95
CA GLY A 44 8.30 -6.18 4.40
C GLY A 44 7.07 -5.33 4.80
N ILE A 45 6.75 -4.29 4.02
CA ILE A 45 5.52 -3.50 4.24
C ILE A 45 4.29 -4.38 4.03
N LEU A 46 4.25 -5.15 2.94
CA LEU A 46 3.11 -6.00 2.62
C LEU A 46 2.94 -7.17 3.60
N LEU A 47 4.05 -7.71 4.12
CA LEU A 47 4.02 -8.78 5.11
C LEU A 47 3.19 -8.39 6.34
N ARG A 48 3.29 -7.15 6.80
CA ARG A 48 2.47 -6.67 7.93
C ARG A 48 0.98 -6.79 7.67
N PHE A 49 0.53 -6.41 6.47
CA PHE A 49 -0.86 -6.57 6.07
C PHE A 49 -1.25 -8.05 5.99
N GLY A 50 -0.36 -8.90 5.47
CA GLY A 50 -0.56 -10.35 5.47
C GLY A 50 -0.67 -10.94 6.87
N LEU A 51 0.20 -10.56 7.80
CA LEU A 51 0.17 -11.03 9.19
C LEU A 51 -1.09 -10.55 9.92
N GLN A 52 -1.49 -9.29 9.69
CA GLN A 52 -2.73 -8.75 10.26
C GLN A 52 -3.98 -9.49 9.78
N ALA A 53 -4.00 -9.98 8.54
CA ALA A 53 -5.11 -10.79 8.02
C ALA A 53 -5.33 -12.08 8.81
N PHE A 54 -4.25 -12.72 9.25
CA PHE A 54 -4.32 -13.96 10.05
C PHE A 54 -4.37 -13.71 11.56
N ALA A 55 -4.12 -12.48 12.02
CA ALA A 55 -4.17 -12.17 13.45
C ALA A 55 -5.57 -12.38 14.04
N GLY A 56 -6.63 -12.05 13.29
CA GLY A 56 -8.03 -12.28 13.70
C GLY A 56 -8.55 -13.70 13.48
N LEU A 57 -7.70 -14.66 13.10
CA LEU A 57 -8.12 -16.05 12.83
C LEU A 57 -8.56 -16.76 14.12
N GLN A 58 -7.96 -16.41 15.27
CA GLN A 58 -8.34 -16.97 16.57
C GLN A 58 -9.73 -16.48 17.02
N ASP A 59 -10.03 -15.21 16.79
CA ASP A 59 -11.29 -14.59 17.24
C ASP A 59 -12.46 -14.88 16.29
N HIS A 60 -12.20 -14.99 14.98
CA HIS A 60 -13.24 -15.16 13.94
C HIS A 60 -12.93 -16.33 13.00
N LEU A 61 -12.77 -17.53 13.56
CA LEU A 61 -12.35 -18.72 12.81
C LEU A 61 -13.31 -19.08 11.66
N SER A 62 -14.63 -18.97 11.86
CA SER A 62 -15.63 -19.27 10.84
C SER A 62 -15.49 -18.35 9.62
N LEU A 63 -15.38 -17.04 9.85
CA LEU A 63 -15.27 -16.02 8.82
C LEU A 63 -13.91 -16.09 8.11
N CYS A 64 -12.82 -15.98 8.87
CA CYS A 64 -11.47 -15.96 8.30
C CYS A 64 -11.12 -17.32 7.67
N GLY A 65 -11.48 -18.43 8.32
CA GLY A 65 -11.28 -19.79 7.79
C GLY A 65 -12.11 -20.06 6.54
N GLY A 66 -13.38 -19.62 6.51
CA GLY A 66 -14.24 -19.75 5.33
C GLY A 66 -13.71 -18.96 4.13
N MET A 67 -13.29 -17.71 4.35
CA MET A 67 -12.65 -16.89 3.31
C MET A 67 -11.36 -17.52 2.78
N LEU A 68 -10.51 -18.05 3.68
CA LEU A 68 -9.27 -18.72 3.31
C LEU A 68 -9.54 -19.99 2.49
N ALA A 69 -10.47 -20.83 2.92
CA ALA A 69 -10.83 -22.07 2.23
C ALA A 69 -11.38 -21.78 0.83
N ALA A 70 -12.31 -20.82 0.72
CA ALA A 70 -12.85 -20.38 -0.56
C ALA A 70 -11.76 -19.84 -1.49
N TRP A 71 -10.86 -19.02 -0.96
CA TRP A 71 -9.72 -18.50 -1.70
C TRP A 71 -8.80 -19.63 -2.17
N LEU A 72 -8.46 -20.60 -1.32
CA LEU A 72 -7.58 -21.71 -1.66
C LEU A 72 -8.19 -22.62 -2.73
N LEU A 73 -9.44 -23.03 -2.56
CA LEU A 73 -10.16 -23.88 -3.53
C LEU A 73 -10.28 -23.17 -4.88
N CYS A 74 -10.68 -21.91 -4.86
CA CYS A 74 -10.83 -21.13 -6.09
C CYS A 74 -9.47 -20.82 -6.72
N LYS A 75 -8.41 -20.62 -5.93
CA LYS A 75 -7.06 -20.42 -6.46
C LYS A 75 -6.51 -21.67 -7.15
N ALA A 76 -6.86 -22.86 -6.68
CA ALA A 76 -6.47 -24.12 -7.33
C ALA A 76 -7.19 -24.35 -8.67
N LEU A 77 -8.48 -23.98 -8.75
CA LEU A 77 -9.31 -24.24 -9.93
C LEU A 77 -9.28 -23.08 -10.94
N TRP A 78 -9.46 -21.85 -10.46
CA TRP A 78 -9.56 -20.61 -11.23
C TRP A 78 -8.86 -19.43 -10.50
N PRO A 79 -7.51 -19.33 -10.58
CA PRO A 79 -6.71 -18.30 -9.89
C PRO A 79 -7.28 -16.88 -9.99
N ARG A 80 -7.80 -16.52 -11.17
CA ARG A 80 -8.43 -15.23 -11.48
C ARG A 80 -9.60 -14.84 -10.56
N PHE A 81 -10.35 -15.81 -10.01
CA PHE A 81 -11.55 -15.54 -9.20
C PHE A 81 -11.33 -15.74 -7.71
N ALA A 82 -10.10 -16.06 -7.27
CA ALA A 82 -9.83 -16.42 -5.87
C ALA A 82 -10.22 -15.32 -4.87
N VAL A 83 -9.89 -14.06 -5.18
CA VAL A 83 -10.23 -12.91 -4.30
C VAL A 83 -11.75 -12.64 -4.32
N VAL A 84 -12.40 -12.81 -5.48
CA VAL A 84 -13.85 -12.64 -5.61
C VAL A 84 -14.60 -13.72 -4.83
N ALA A 85 -14.14 -14.97 -4.86
CA ALA A 85 -14.70 -16.05 -4.07
C ALA A 85 -14.57 -15.77 -2.57
N ALA A 86 -13.41 -15.29 -2.12
CA ALA A 86 -13.18 -14.91 -0.72
C ALA A 86 -14.12 -13.77 -0.28
N LEU A 87 -14.33 -12.77 -1.14
CA LEU A 87 -15.26 -11.67 -0.93
C LEU A 87 -16.69 -12.18 -0.71
N VAL A 88 -17.20 -12.99 -1.63
CA VAL A 88 -18.59 -13.49 -1.62
C VAL A 88 -18.83 -14.38 -0.40
N ILE A 89 -17.93 -15.33 -0.14
CA ILE A 89 -18.07 -16.24 1.00
C ILE A 89 -17.96 -15.47 2.33
N GLY A 90 -17.02 -14.53 2.44
CA GLY A 90 -16.92 -13.70 3.63
C GLY A 90 -18.18 -12.86 3.86
N ALA A 91 -18.78 -12.31 2.81
CA ALA A 91 -20.03 -11.55 2.91
C ALA A 91 -21.21 -12.42 3.35
N LEU A 92 -21.32 -13.64 2.80
CA LEU A 92 -22.36 -14.61 3.19
C LEU A 92 -22.21 -15.02 4.66
N ILE A 93 -20.99 -15.30 5.13
CA ILE A 93 -20.73 -15.68 6.52
C ILE A 93 -21.01 -14.50 7.46
N ALA A 94 -20.59 -13.28 7.10
CA ALA A 94 -20.89 -12.08 7.89
C ALA A 94 -22.39 -11.84 8.00
N ALA A 95 -23.13 -11.98 6.90
CA ALA A 95 -24.59 -11.83 6.88
C ALA A 95 -25.28 -12.92 7.73
N ALA A 96 -24.83 -14.18 7.63
CA ALA A 96 -25.38 -15.28 8.41
C ALA A 96 -25.07 -15.18 9.92
N SER A 97 -23.94 -14.56 10.27
CA SER A 97 -23.53 -14.37 11.68
C SER A 97 -24.24 -13.19 12.36
N GLY A 98 -25.00 -12.37 11.61
CA GLY A 98 -25.63 -11.16 12.13
C GLY A 98 -24.66 -10.02 12.43
N ASP A 99 -23.38 -10.18 12.05
CA ASP A 99 -22.30 -9.21 12.29
C ASP A 99 -22.30 -8.02 11.31
N VAL A 100 -23.27 -8.00 10.39
CA VAL A 100 -23.49 -6.86 9.51
C VAL A 100 -24.31 -5.84 10.27
N ALA A 101 -23.70 -4.70 10.59
CA ALA A 101 -24.45 -3.59 11.16
C ALA A 101 -25.57 -3.22 10.19
N SER A 102 -26.81 -3.15 10.69
CA SER A 102 -27.99 -2.69 9.97
C SER A 102 -27.96 -1.17 9.77
N ALA A 103 -26.81 -0.65 9.33
CA ALA A 103 -26.68 0.72 8.90
C ALA A 103 -27.27 0.82 7.49
N ALA A 104 -28.21 1.74 7.29
CA ALA A 104 -28.58 2.14 5.95
C ALA A 104 -27.30 2.55 5.22
N VAL A 105 -27.02 1.95 4.06
CA VAL A 105 -25.92 2.36 3.19
C VAL A 105 -26.53 3.41 2.25
N PRO A 106 -26.47 4.71 2.58
CA PRO A 106 -27.01 5.73 1.69
C PRO A 106 -26.21 5.71 0.39
N LEU A 107 -26.92 5.87 -0.73
CA LEU A 107 -26.25 6.14 -1.99
C LEU A 107 -25.71 7.57 -1.93
N ALA A 108 -24.46 7.71 -1.51
CA ALA A 108 -23.80 9.00 -1.32
C ALA A 108 -22.77 9.24 -2.42
N PHE A 109 -23.00 10.28 -3.21
CA PHE A 109 -22.04 10.77 -4.19
C PHE A 109 -21.02 11.67 -3.50
N VAL A 110 -19.73 11.40 -3.75
CA VAL A 110 -18.66 12.25 -3.22
C VAL A 110 -18.52 13.48 -4.12
N THR A 111 -18.81 14.65 -3.57
CA THR A 111 -18.49 15.93 -4.20
C THR A 111 -17.14 16.44 -3.70
N PRO A 112 -16.25 16.94 -4.58
CA PRO A 112 -14.98 17.51 -4.16
C PRO A 112 -15.22 18.80 -3.39
N GLU A 113 -15.05 18.76 -2.06
CA GLU A 113 -15.11 19.94 -1.21
C GLU A 113 -13.71 20.52 -1.03
N TRP A 114 -13.64 21.86 -1.11
CA TRP A 114 -12.40 22.56 -0.82
C TRP A 114 -12.21 22.69 0.69
N VAL A 115 -11.13 22.09 1.20
CA VAL A 115 -10.74 22.23 2.60
C VAL A 115 -9.60 23.24 2.71
N ALA A 116 -9.84 24.35 3.40
CA ALA A 116 -8.81 25.35 3.65
C ALA A 116 -7.68 24.74 4.51
N PRO A 117 -6.41 24.81 4.06
CA PRO A 117 -5.31 24.22 4.80
C PRO A 117 -4.98 25.05 6.05
N ALA A 118 -4.84 24.38 7.20
CA ALA A 118 -4.27 25.01 8.38
C ALA A 118 -2.75 25.17 8.20
N VAL A 119 -2.22 26.36 8.51
CA VAL A 119 -0.79 26.65 8.36
C VAL A 119 0.00 25.85 9.40
N TYR A 120 0.92 25.01 8.91
CA TYR A 120 1.85 24.24 9.73
C TYR A 120 2.87 25.19 10.38
N SER A 121 2.68 25.55 11.66
CA SER A 121 3.74 26.16 12.46
C SER A 121 4.62 25.07 13.06
N GLY A 122 5.94 25.32 13.12
CA GLY A 122 6.97 24.33 13.52
C GLY A 122 6.77 23.66 14.89
N ALA A 123 5.83 24.14 15.71
CA ALA A 123 5.42 23.54 16.98
C ALA A 123 4.72 22.16 16.85
N PHE A 124 4.29 21.75 15.66
CA PHE A 124 3.60 20.47 15.45
C PHE A 124 4.54 19.25 15.40
N ALA A 125 5.82 19.44 15.07
CA ALA A 125 6.81 18.36 15.04
C ALA A 125 7.04 17.74 16.44
N GLN A 126 6.88 18.54 17.50
CA GLN A 126 7.09 18.11 18.90
C GLN A 126 5.87 17.43 19.53
N ARG A 127 4.66 17.61 18.98
CA ARG A 127 3.42 17.07 19.57
C ARG A 127 3.14 15.60 19.24
N ARG A 128 4.03 14.93 18.46
CA ARG A 128 3.93 13.49 18.16
C ARG A 128 4.26 12.58 19.35
N SER A 129 4.97 13.07 20.37
CA SER A 129 5.51 12.19 21.42
C SER A 129 4.60 12.02 22.64
N ALA A 130 3.47 12.73 22.73
CA ALA A 130 2.68 12.81 23.96
C ALA A 130 1.22 12.32 23.85
N VAL A 131 0.75 11.86 22.69
CA VAL A 131 -0.63 11.39 22.52
C VAL A 131 -0.68 10.06 21.78
N LEU A 132 -0.27 9.00 22.47
CA LEU A 132 -0.88 7.67 22.39
C LEU A 132 -1.16 7.32 23.87
N PRO A 133 -2.35 6.81 24.29
CA PRO A 133 -3.16 5.84 23.56
C PRO A 133 -4.68 6.04 23.75
N ARG A 134 -5.44 6.26 22.67
CA ARG A 134 -6.88 5.93 22.55
C ARG A 134 -7.28 6.26 21.11
N HIS A 135 -7.96 5.35 20.43
CA HIS A 135 -8.32 5.38 18.99
C HIS A 135 -7.25 4.86 18.01
N HIS A 136 -6.78 3.65 18.26
CA HIS A 136 -6.29 2.76 17.19
C HIS A 136 -7.48 2.46 16.25
N GLY A 137 -7.42 2.84 14.98
CA GLY A 137 -8.44 2.43 14.02
C GLY A 137 -8.28 3.01 12.61
N LEU A 138 -7.98 4.30 12.48
CA LEU A 138 -8.01 4.95 11.16
C LEU A 138 -6.73 5.71 10.78
N ALA A 139 -5.97 6.22 11.74
CA ALA A 139 -4.77 7.02 11.45
C ALA A 139 -3.52 6.18 11.13
N GLU A 140 -3.40 4.96 11.68
CA GLU A 140 -2.23 4.11 11.42
C GLU A 140 -2.24 3.45 10.04
N ARG A 141 -3.40 3.37 9.37
CA ARG A 141 -3.52 2.82 8.01
C ARG A 141 -3.14 3.81 6.90
N SER A 142 -3.22 5.12 7.14
CA SER A 142 -2.99 6.17 6.14
C SER A 142 -1.58 6.78 6.21
N GLY A 143 -0.82 6.53 7.27
CA GLY A 143 0.53 7.09 7.47
C GLY A 143 1.68 6.32 6.82
N VAL A 144 1.43 5.17 6.18
CA VAL A 144 2.46 4.47 5.42
C VAL A 144 2.67 5.23 4.11
N ARG A 145 3.69 6.10 4.07
CA ARG A 145 4.34 6.48 2.81
C ARG A 145 4.52 5.19 2.03
N HIS A 146 3.81 5.04 0.92
CA HIS A 146 4.05 3.95 -0.01
C HIS A 146 5.22 4.39 -0.92
N PRO A 147 6.46 3.94 -0.70
CA PRO A 147 7.53 4.11 -1.68
C PRO A 147 7.32 3.20 -2.92
N ALA A 148 6.09 2.79 -3.22
CA ALA A 148 5.76 1.81 -4.27
C ALA A 148 6.10 2.30 -5.70
N GLY A 149 6.51 3.55 -5.90
CA GLY A 149 6.95 4.05 -7.21
C GLY A 149 8.30 3.49 -7.71
N ILE A 150 9.01 2.69 -6.89
CA ILE A 150 10.41 2.31 -7.16
C ILE A 150 10.63 1.49 -8.44
N ARG A 151 9.69 0.61 -8.84
CA ARG A 151 9.93 -0.30 -9.97
C ARG A 151 9.97 0.36 -11.37
N LEU A 152 9.48 1.58 -11.54
CA LEU A 152 9.34 2.20 -12.87
C LEU A 152 10.26 3.39 -13.13
N TYR A 153 11.11 3.77 -12.17
CA TYR A 153 12.14 4.79 -12.41
C TYR A 153 13.24 4.33 -13.38
N ARG A 154 13.35 3.01 -13.64
CA ARG A 154 14.38 2.43 -14.51
C ARG A 154 13.93 2.17 -15.95
N THR A 155 12.62 2.10 -16.24
CA THR A 155 12.10 1.86 -17.60
C THR A 155 12.04 3.11 -18.48
N GLY A 156 12.67 4.22 -18.09
CA GLY A 156 12.75 5.40 -18.95
C GLY A 156 11.41 6.10 -19.20
N LEU A 157 10.33 5.68 -18.52
CA LEU A 157 9.10 6.47 -18.43
C LEU A 157 9.44 7.72 -17.62
N ARG A 158 9.84 8.76 -18.36
CA ARG A 158 9.73 10.16 -17.99
C ARG A 158 8.26 10.38 -17.62
N THR A 159 7.87 9.99 -16.41
CA THR A 159 6.57 10.37 -15.89
C THR A 159 6.55 11.87 -15.92
N ASP A 160 5.61 12.37 -16.70
CA ASP A 160 5.52 13.77 -17.06
C ASP A 160 5.53 14.60 -15.78
N ARG A 161 6.33 15.67 -15.75
CA ARG A 161 6.41 16.60 -14.62
C ARG A 161 5.03 17.12 -14.23
N ARG A 162 4.09 17.09 -15.18
CA ARG A 162 2.66 17.39 -15.06
C ARG A 162 1.89 16.50 -14.07
N LEU A 163 2.09 15.17 -14.06
CA LEU A 163 1.33 14.28 -13.14
C LEU A 163 1.73 14.48 -11.67
N ARG A 164 2.97 14.90 -11.40
CA ARG A 164 3.45 15.13 -10.03
C ARG A 164 2.86 16.39 -9.41
N GLY A 165 2.67 17.45 -10.19
CA GLY A 165 2.02 18.69 -9.73
C GLY A 165 0.53 18.51 -9.45
N LEU A 166 -0.12 17.54 -10.11
CA LEU A 166 -1.54 17.27 -9.93
C LEU A 166 -1.89 16.85 -8.49
N ALA A 167 -1.04 16.06 -7.83
CA ALA A 167 -1.25 15.67 -6.44
C ALA A 167 -1.25 16.88 -5.49
N LEU A 168 -0.37 17.85 -5.76
CA LEU A 168 -0.28 19.08 -4.97
C LEU A 168 -1.50 19.99 -5.21
N LEU A 169 -1.94 20.09 -6.46
CA LEU A 169 -3.14 20.86 -6.83
C LEU A 169 -4.43 20.26 -6.24
N LEU A 170 -4.49 18.92 -6.16
CA LEU A 170 -5.66 18.21 -5.63
C LEU A 170 -5.61 17.98 -4.11
N ALA A 171 -4.49 18.27 -3.46
CA ALA A 171 -4.35 18.09 -2.01
C ALA A 171 -5.40 18.85 -1.16
N PRO A 172 -5.82 20.09 -1.51
CA PRO A 172 -6.92 20.79 -0.83
C PRO A 172 -8.29 20.09 -0.95
N PHE A 173 -8.45 19.21 -1.95
CA PHE A 173 -9.62 18.36 -2.13
C PHE A 173 -9.49 17.00 -1.43
N GLY A 174 -8.53 16.86 -0.51
CA GLY A 174 -8.31 15.64 0.27
C GLY A 174 -7.44 14.58 -0.41
N VAL A 175 -6.82 14.88 -1.56
CA VAL A 175 -5.90 13.93 -2.21
C VAL A 175 -4.60 13.81 -1.41
N TYR A 176 -4.42 12.64 -0.78
CA TYR A 176 -3.23 12.34 0.02
C TYR A 176 -1.95 12.33 -0.81
N SER A 177 -1.92 11.54 -1.89
CA SER A 177 -0.75 11.37 -2.76
C SER A 177 -1.13 10.70 -4.07
N ILE A 178 -0.42 11.03 -5.16
CA ILE A 178 -0.53 10.33 -6.44
C ILE A 178 0.83 9.70 -6.74
N CYS A 179 0.85 8.38 -6.90
CA CYS A 179 2.03 7.62 -7.29
C CYS A 179 1.67 6.55 -8.31
N ILE A 180 2.69 6.04 -9.01
CA ILE A 180 2.47 4.87 -9.88
C ILE A 180 2.25 3.65 -8.98
N ALA A 181 1.08 3.04 -9.09
CA ALA A 181 0.70 1.87 -8.31
C ALA A 181 1.44 0.62 -8.82
N ALA A 182 2.65 0.35 -8.32
CA ALA A 182 3.45 -0.79 -8.81
C ALA A 182 2.82 -2.17 -8.53
N ILE A 183 1.94 -2.27 -7.54
CA ILE A 183 1.21 -3.50 -7.21
C ILE A 183 0.14 -3.74 -8.26
N THR A 184 -0.76 -2.78 -8.47
CA THR A 184 -1.79 -2.83 -9.51
C THR A 184 -1.17 -2.99 -10.89
N ALA A 185 -0.07 -2.28 -11.18
CA ALA A 185 0.64 -2.41 -12.44
C ALA A 185 1.21 -3.82 -12.63
N ALA A 186 1.73 -4.47 -11.59
CA ALA A 186 2.20 -5.87 -11.68
C ALA A 186 1.03 -6.83 -11.95
N ILE A 187 -0.14 -6.59 -11.36
CA ILE A 187 -1.35 -7.38 -11.61
C ILE A 187 -1.81 -7.19 -13.06
N CYS A 188 -1.91 -5.96 -13.56
CA CYS A 188 -2.31 -5.69 -14.95
C CYS A 188 -1.30 -6.22 -15.98
N GLN A 189 -0.01 -6.33 -15.62
CA GLN A 189 1.03 -6.90 -16.48
C GLN A 189 1.13 -8.42 -16.38
N SER A 190 0.40 -9.06 -15.45
CA SER A 190 0.40 -10.50 -15.28
C SER A 190 -0.10 -11.21 -16.55
N PRO A 191 0.43 -12.39 -16.89
CA PRO A 191 -0.14 -13.25 -17.93
C PRO A 191 -1.61 -13.60 -17.69
N GLU A 192 -2.09 -13.53 -16.44
CA GLU A 192 -3.49 -13.74 -16.08
C GLU A 192 -4.43 -12.63 -16.60
N ALA A 193 -3.92 -11.41 -16.84
CA ALA A 193 -4.74 -10.28 -17.27
C ALA A 193 -5.10 -10.38 -18.76
N HIS A 194 -4.15 -10.76 -19.60
CA HIS A 194 -4.38 -11.07 -21.00
C HIS A 194 -3.23 -11.94 -21.55
N PRO A 195 -3.53 -13.01 -22.34
CA PRO A 195 -2.51 -13.86 -22.94
C PRO A 195 -1.52 -13.07 -23.80
N ASP A 196 -2.03 -12.15 -24.63
CA ASP A 196 -1.23 -11.27 -25.47
C ASP A 196 -0.63 -10.10 -24.64
N PRO A 197 0.71 -9.98 -24.55
CA PRO A 197 1.39 -8.89 -23.85
C PRO A 197 1.04 -7.48 -24.37
N ASN A 198 0.76 -7.34 -25.67
CA ASN A 198 0.50 -6.04 -26.30
C ASN A 198 -0.90 -5.48 -25.98
N GLN A 199 -1.79 -6.29 -25.42
CA GLN A 199 -3.16 -5.89 -25.09
C GLN A 199 -3.38 -5.69 -23.59
N ARG A 200 -2.37 -5.93 -22.75
CA ARG A 200 -2.46 -5.80 -21.27
C ARG A 200 -2.77 -4.39 -20.78
N TRP A 201 -2.59 -3.37 -21.62
CA TRP A 201 -2.99 -1.98 -21.30
C TRP A 201 -4.51 -1.83 -21.13
N LEU A 202 -5.32 -2.67 -21.78
CA LEU A 202 -6.78 -2.68 -21.60
C LEU A 202 -7.16 -2.97 -20.14
N ALA A 203 -6.42 -3.86 -19.47
CA ALA A 203 -6.63 -4.15 -18.05
C ALA A 203 -6.33 -2.94 -17.16
N ALA A 204 -5.33 -2.13 -17.53
CA ALA A 204 -5.01 -0.90 -16.81
C ALA A 204 -6.08 0.19 -17.01
N ILE A 205 -6.65 0.31 -18.22
CA ILE A 205 -7.76 1.23 -18.48
C ILE A 205 -9.02 0.81 -17.74
N ALA A 206 -9.38 -0.47 -17.81
CA ALA A 206 -10.53 -1.00 -17.08
C ALA A 206 -10.36 -0.76 -15.57
N ALA A 207 -9.19 -1.06 -15.00
CA ALA A 207 -8.90 -0.79 -13.60
C ALA A 207 -9.00 0.71 -13.26
N GLY A 208 -8.50 1.60 -14.12
CA GLY A 208 -8.66 3.04 -13.98
C GLY A 208 -10.13 3.48 -13.96
N GLY A 209 -10.94 2.97 -14.89
CA GLY A 209 -12.38 3.22 -14.94
C GLY A 209 -13.11 2.76 -13.67
N PHE A 210 -12.83 1.53 -13.21
CA PHE A 210 -13.38 1.03 -11.96
C PHE A 210 -12.94 1.84 -10.74
N TYR A 211 -11.69 2.34 -10.70
CA TYR A 211 -11.24 3.22 -9.63
C TYR A 211 -11.95 4.58 -9.65
N LEU A 212 -12.23 5.16 -10.82
CA LEU A 212 -13.00 6.40 -10.92
C LEU A 212 -14.44 6.21 -10.46
N LEU A 213 -15.08 5.10 -10.85
CA LEU A 213 -16.41 4.73 -10.38
C LEU A 213 -16.41 4.50 -8.86
N ALA A 214 -15.43 3.75 -8.35
CA ALA A 214 -15.28 3.54 -6.91
C ALA A 214 -15.03 4.86 -6.16
N GLY A 215 -14.29 5.80 -6.74
CA GLY A 215 -14.08 7.14 -6.19
C GLY A 215 -15.38 7.94 -6.11
N LEU A 216 -16.20 7.90 -7.16
CA LEU A 216 -17.50 8.59 -7.20
C LEU A 216 -18.46 8.06 -6.11
N PHE A 217 -18.46 6.74 -5.90
CA PHE A 217 -19.23 6.06 -4.85
C PHE A 217 -18.43 5.89 -3.55
N GLY A 218 -17.38 6.68 -3.32
CA GLY A 218 -16.51 6.54 -2.15
C GLY A 218 -17.24 6.67 -0.81
N GLY A 219 -18.27 7.52 -0.74
CA GLY A 219 -19.15 7.66 0.42
C GLY A 219 -19.91 6.37 0.71
N SER A 220 -20.57 5.80 -0.29
CA SER A 220 -21.27 4.50 -0.19
C SER A 220 -20.33 3.35 0.16
N ILE A 221 -19.14 3.29 -0.44
CA ILE A 221 -18.13 2.26 -0.14
C ILE A 221 -17.66 2.39 1.30
N THR A 222 -17.41 3.60 1.79
CA THR A 222 -16.99 3.83 3.17
C THR A 222 -18.08 3.44 4.17
N ALA A 223 -19.34 3.77 3.88
CA ALA A 223 -20.49 3.35 4.68
C ALA A 223 -20.61 1.81 4.71
N MET A 224 -20.46 1.15 3.55
CA MET A 224 -20.48 -0.30 3.47
C MET A 224 -19.30 -0.95 4.21
N MET A 225 -18.10 -0.40 4.12
CA MET A 225 -16.94 -0.85 4.92
C MET A 225 -17.14 -0.65 6.42
N SER A 226 -17.90 0.37 6.84
CA SER A 226 -18.22 0.58 8.25
C SER A 226 -19.25 -0.40 8.80
N ALA A 227 -20.06 -1.00 7.92
CA ALA A 227 -21.05 -2.00 8.28
C ALA A 227 -20.46 -3.42 8.42
N LEU A 228 -19.25 -3.64 7.90
CA LEU A 228 -18.59 -4.94 7.90
C LEU A 228 -17.58 -5.07 9.06
N PRO A 229 -17.38 -6.29 9.60
CA PRO A 229 -16.38 -6.52 10.63
C PRO A 229 -14.96 -6.16 10.17
N PRO A 230 -14.13 -5.59 11.05
CA PRO A 230 -12.75 -5.23 10.70
C PRO A 230 -11.92 -6.46 10.28
N ALA A 231 -12.21 -7.63 10.84
CA ALA A 231 -11.56 -8.90 10.50
C ALA A 231 -11.79 -9.29 9.02
N TRP A 232 -13.00 -9.03 8.49
CA TRP A 232 -13.31 -9.30 7.08
C TRP A 232 -12.46 -8.46 6.14
N ILE A 233 -12.33 -7.16 6.42
CA ILE A 233 -11.54 -6.23 5.60
C ILE A 233 -10.05 -6.61 5.65
N GLN A 234 -9.54 -6.94 6.85
CA GLN A 234 -8.16 -7.36 7.05
C GLN A 234 -7.86 -8.65 6.28
N MET A 235 -8.75 -9.64 6.39
CA MET A 235 -8.57 -10.93 5.74
C MET A 235 -8.58 -10.81 4.21
N LEU A 236 -9.56 -10.08 3.66
CA LEU A 236 -9.64 -9.82 2.23
C LEU A 236 -8.38 -9.10 1.71
N ALA A 237 -7.92 -8.07 2.42
CA ALA A 237 -6.73 -7.33 2.06
C ALA A 237 -5.47 -8.22 2.07
N GLY A 238 -5.31 -9.06 3.10
CA GLY A 238 -4.19 -10.00 3.17
C GLY A 238 -4.18 -11.01 2.02
N LEU A 239 -5.32 -11.67 1.78
CA LEU A 239 -5.47 -12.66 0.71
C LEU A 239 -5.21 -12.05 -0.68
N ALA A 240 -5.68 -10.82 -0.92
CA ALA A 240 -5.43 -10.10 -2.16
C ALA A 240 -3.94 -9.76 -2.35
N LEU A 241 -3.20 -9.52 -1.26
CA LEU A 241 -1.79 -9.16 -1.30
C LEU A 241 -0.84 -10.36 -1.33
N LEU A 242 -1.28 -11.59 -1.02
CA LEU A 242 -0.43 -12.78 -0.97
C LEU A 242 0.42 -12.99 -2.23
N GLY A 243 -0.17 -12.82 -3.43
CA GLY A 243 0.57 -12.95 -4.69
C GLY A 243 1.69 -11.90 -4.83
N THR A 244 1.41 -10.68 -4.37
CA THR A 244 2.36 -9.56 -4.46
C THR A 244 3.47 -9.65 -3.41
N ILE A 245 3.17 -10.20 -2.23
CA ILE A 245 4.15 -10.56 -1.20
C ILE A 245 5.10 -11.62 -1.76
N GLY A 246 4.56 -12.73 -2.29
CA GLY A 246 5.35 -13.82 -2.85
C GLY A 246 6.26 -13.36 -3.99
N GLY A 247 5.72 -12.60 -4.95
CA GLY A 247 6.51 -12.06 -6.07
C GLY A 247 7.61 -11.08 -5.61
N SER A 248 7.33 -10.24 -4.61
CA SER A 248 8.33 -9.28 -4.11
C SER A 248 9.39 -9.94 -3.25
N LEU A 249 9.03 -10.97 -2.48
CA LEU A 249 9.97 -11.77 -1.70
C LEU A 249 10.89 -12.57 -2.64
N PHE A 250 10.33 -13.19 -3.68
CA PHE A 250 11.11 -13.88 -4.71
C PHE A 250 12.14 -12.94 -5.33
N GLN A 251 11.73 -11.75 -5.78
CA GLN A 251 12.63 -10.75 -6.36
C GLN A 251 13.68 -10.23 -5.36
N ALA A 252 13.35 -10.18 -4.07
CA ALA A 252 14.28 -9.76 -3.03
C ALA A 252 15.44 -10.74 -2.83
N VAL A 253 15.16 -12.04 -2.82
CA VAL A 253 16.16 -13.09 -2.52
C VAL A 253 16.78 -13.76 -3.75
N HIS A 254 16.31 -13.38 -4.95
CA HIS A 254 16.74 -13.97 -6.23
C HIS A 254 18.25 -13.85 -6.43
N GLN A 255 18.81 -12.66 -6.19
CA GLN A 255 20.23 -12.40 -6.37
C GLN A 255 21.03 -12.87 -5.15
N ALA A 256 21.83 -13.92 -5.32
CA ALA A 256 22.58 -14.54 -4.21
C ALA A 256 23.57 -13.58 -3.53
N SER A 257 24.19 -12.66 -4.30
CA SER A 257 25.16 -11.69 -3.78
C SER A 257 24.53 -10.63 -2.87
N GLU A 258 23.25 -10.30 -3.06
CA GLU A 258 22.55 -9.22 -2.34
C GLU A 258 21.57 -9.75 -1.28
N ARG A 259 21.47 -11.07 -1.15
CA ARG A 259 20.44 -11.75 -0.35
C ARG A 259 20.46 -11.32 1.12
N ASP A 260 21.63 -11.26 1.74
CA ASP A 260 21.75 -10.91 3.15
C ASP A 260 21.26 -9.47 3.43
N ALA A 261 21.65 -8.53 2.56
CA ALA A 261 21.20 -7.14 2.63
C ALA A 261 19.69 -6.99 2.37
N ALA A 262 19.15 -7.77 1.43
CA ALA A 262 17.71 -7.81 1.16
C ALA A 262 16.93 -8.40 2.35
N VAL A 263 17.40 -9.49 2.97
CA VAL A 263 16.75 -10.08 4.14
C VAL A 263 16.75 -9.11 5.33
N LEU A 264 17.87 -8.42 5.58
CA LEU A 264 17.93 -7.37 6.61
C LEU A 264 16.93 -6.24 6.33
N THR A 265 16.88 -5.76 5.07
CA THR A 265 15.91 -4.75 4.65
C THR A 265 14.48 -5.20 4.91
N PHE A 266 14.16 -6.44 4.55
CA PHE A 266 12.85 -7.05 4.74
C PHE A 266 12.47 -7.13 6.22
N LEU A 267 13.35 -7.66 7.07
CA LEU A 267 13.10 -7.85 8.50
C LEU A 267 12.94 -6.52 9.23
N VAL A 268 13.83 -5.56 8.99
CA VAL A 268 13.73 -4.22 9.59
C VAL A 268 12.44 -3.54 9.13
N THR A 269 12.10 -3.63 7.84
CA THR A 269 10.86 -3.03 7.35
C THR A 269 9.62 -3.69 7.97
N ALA A 270 9.60 -5.03 8.04
CA ALA A 270 8.54 -5.82 8.65
C ALA A 270 8.42 -5.60 10.17
N SER A 271 9.50 -5.26 10.86
CA SER A 271 9.50 -4.99 12.31
C SER A 271 8.68 -3.77 12.70
N GLY A 272 8.48 -2.80 11.78
CA GLY A 272 7.70 -1.58 12.04
C GLY A 272 8.29 -0.64 13.06
N VAL A 273 9.54 -0.86 13.45
CA VAL A 273 10.25 0.01 14.37
C VAL A 273 10.24 1.43 13.81
N THR A 274 9.87 2.38 14.65
CA THR A 274 9.98 3.81 14.36
C THR A 274 11.15 4.35 15.16
N LEU A 275 12.16 4.86 14.46
CA LEU A 275 13.38 5.43 15.05
C LEU A 275 13.45 6.90 14.65
N ALA A 276 13.63 7.78 15.63
CA ALA A 276 13.64 9.23 15.44
C ALA A 276 12.40 9.80 14.71
N GLY A 277 11.23 9.17 14.89
CA GLY A 277 9.98 9.57 14.21
C GLY A 277 9.92 9.20 12.72
N ILE A 278 10.87 8.42 12.21
CA ILE A 278 10.90 7.93 10.83
C ILE A 278 10.49 6.45 10.81
N GLY A 279 9.64 6.09 9.86
CA GLY A 279 9.10 4.72 9.72
C GLY A 279 10.14 3.68 9.30
N SER A 280 9.85 2.41 9.62
CA SER A 280 10.73 1.26 9.41
C SER A 280 11.19 1.06 7.96
N ALA A 281 10.38 1.45 6.98
CA ALA A 281 10.72 1.30 5.56
C ALA A 281 11.98 2.09 5.16
N PHE A 282 12.16 3.29 5.72
CA PHE A 282 13.36 4.09 5.47
C PHE A 282 14.59 3.43 6.11
N TRP A 283 14.49 3.08 7.39
CA TRP A 283 15.57 2.45 8.12
C TRP A 283 15.95 1.08 7.56
N GLY A 284 14.97 0.32 7.03
CA GLY A 284 15.23 -0.93 6.35
C GLY A 284 16.12 -0.76 5.13
N VAL A 285 15.84 0.22 4.27
CA VAL A 285 16.68 0.50 3.09
C VAL A 285 18.05 1.07 3.48
N VAL A 286 18.12 1.90 4.52
CA VAL A 286 19.41 2.44 5.00
C VAL A 286 20.29 1.33 5.55
N LEU A 287 19.79 0.51 6.47
CA LEU A 287 20.55 -0.60 7.06
C LEU A 287 20.88 -1.68 6.02
N GLY A 288 19.93 -1.97 5.13
CA GLY A 288 20.16 -2.85 3.99
C GLY A 288 21.25 -2.34 3.05
N GLY A 289 21.23 -1.04 2.73
CA GLY A 289 22.21 -0.40 1.87
C GLY A 289 23.61 -0.38 2.49
N VAL A 290 23.70 -0.09 3.79
CA VAL A 290 24.97 -0.19 4.54
C VAL A 290 25.48 -1.63 4.54
N SER A 291 24.62 -2.61 4.82
CA SER A 291 24.99 -4.02 4.77
C SER A 291 25.46 -4.44 3.37
N TYR A 292 24.79 -3.96 2.33
CA TYR A 292 25.18 -4.22 0.95
C TYR A 292 26.57 -3.64 0.64
N GLY A 293 26.83 -2.39 1.03
CA GLY A 293 28.14 -1.75 0.83
C GLY A 293 29.26 -2.45 1.59
N VAL A 294 29.04 -2.83 2.84
CA VAL A 294 30.02 -3.55 3.66
C VAL A 294 30.30 -4.94 3.09
N LEU A 295 29.26 -5.71 2.74
CA LEU A 295 29.41 -7.05 2.20
C LEU A 295 30.02 -7.07 0.79
N SER A 296 29.72 -6.09 -0.06
CA SER A 296 30.33 -5.96 -1.39
C SER A 296 31.78 -5.49 -1.33
N ALA A 297 32.15 -4.68 -0.34
CA ALA A 297 33.54 -4.26 -0.13
C ALA A 297 34.41 -5.35 0.51
N LEU A 298 33.85 -6.19 1.38
CA LEU A 298 34.58 -7.22 2.13
C LEU A 298 34.55 -8.61 1.47
N ARG A 299 33.55 -8.92 0.63
CA ARG A 299 33.59 -10.12 -0.22
C ARG A 299 34.61 -9.89 -1.34
N ARG A 300 35.84 -10.32 -1.08
CA ARG A 300 36.85 -10.54 -2.14
C ARG A 300 36.32 -11.59 -3.14
N PRO A 301 36.69 -11.48 -4.42
CA PRO A 301 36.16 -12.31 -5.51
C PRO A 301 36.37 -13.81 -5.27
#